data_AF-A0A2K3N4I7-F1
#
_entry.id   AF-A0A2K3N4I7-F1
#
_cell.length_a   1.000
_cell.length_b   1.000
_cell.length_c   1.000
_cell.angle_alpha   90.00
_cell.angle_beta   90.00
_cell.angle_gamma   90.00
#
_symmetry.space_group_name_H-M   'P 1'
#
loop_
_entity.id
_entity.type
_entity.pdbx_description
1 polymer ?
#
loop_
_entity_poly.entity_id
_entity_poly.type
_entity_poly.pdbx_seq_one_letter_code
_entity_poly.pdbx_strand_id
1 'polypeptide(L)'
;MNPKTGKRRGFITYNSVEEATSIALQASDGRDLHGRQVQVNYVDVRPHEGRPTRVYKLPVPSPPAVDLVSDQGKQLFGEAIQDGTMEGFCKLMSYFVTQYEVTFCGLATLSMVLNALAIDPGKPWKAPWRWFDESMLK
;
A
#
# COMPACT_ATOMS: atom_id res chain seq x y z
N MET A 1 13.64 17.17 -9.77
CA MET A 1 14.39 17.89 -10.83
C MET A 1 15.87 17.58 -10.64
N ASN A 2 16.58 17.06 -11.64
CA ASN A 2 18.02 16.80 -11.47
C ASN A 2 18.80 18.14 -11.52
N PRO A 3 19.51 18.56 -10.46
CA PRO A 3 20.15 19.87 -10.39
C PRO A 3 21.27 20.09 -11.42
N LYS A 4 21.86 19.01 -11.95
CA LYS A 4 23.00 19.07 -12.89
C LYS A 4 22.60 19.05 -14.37
N THR A 5 21.39 18.60 -14.69
CA THR A 5 20.95 18.38 -16.09
C THR A 5 19.59 18.97 -16.43
N GLY A 6 18.83 19.49 -15.45
CA GLY A 6 17.48 20.01 -15.64
C GLY A 6 16.45 18.96 -16.09
N LYS A 7 16.85 17.69 -16.26
CA LYS A 7 15.97 16.59 -16.67
C LYS A 7 15.01 16.24 -15.52
N ARG A 8 13.74 16.09 -15.86
CA ARG A 8 12.66 15.61 -14.97
C ARG A 8 12.27 14.21 -15.45
N ARG A 9 12.05 13.29 -14.52
CA ARG A 9 11.57 11.93 -14.79
C ARG A 9 10.26 11.74 -14.04
N GLY A 10 9.29 11.11 -14.69
CA GLY A 10 8.01 10.71 -14.10
C GLY A 10 7.74 9.25 -14.47
N PHE A 11 6.86 8.60 -13.71
CA PHE A 11 6.42 7.24 -13.98
C PHE A 11 4.89 7.23 -14.00
N ILE A 12 4.32 6.46 -14.91
CA ILE A 12 2.89 6.21 -15.02
C ILE A 12 2.71 4.69 -15.02
N THR A 13 1.74 4.20 -14.26
CA THR A 13 1.43 2.77 -14.13
C THR A 13 0.13 2.48 -14.87
N TYR A 14 0.09 1.37 -15.60
CA TYR A 14 -1.09 0.87 -16.31
C TYR A 14 -1.55 -0.45 -15.68
N ASN A 15 -2.84 -0.78 -15.86
CA ASN A 15 -3.42 -2.01 -15.32
C ASN A 15 -3.25 -3.22 -16.27
N SER A 16 -2.84 -2.98 -17.53
CA SER A 16 -2.43 -4.04 -18.45
C SER A 16 -1.27 -3.62 -19.36
N VAL A 17 -0.57 -4.62 -19.92
CA VAL A 17 0.55 -4.42 -20.85
C VAL A 17 0.04 -3.91 -22.20
N GLU A 18 -1.15 -4.33 -22.60
CA GLU A 18 -1.82 -3.89 -23.81
C GLU A 18 -2.17 -2.40 -23.74
N GLU A 19 -2.65 -1.93 -22.57
CA GLU A 19 -2.95 -0.52 -22.31
C GLU A 19 -1.67 0.33 -22.32
N ALA A 20 -0.60 -0.14 -21.68
CA ALA A 20 0.71 0.51 -21.70
C ALA A 20 1.30 0.60 -23.13
N THR A 21 1.09 -0.42 -23.96
CA THR A 21 1.63 -0.49 -25.33
C THR A 21 0.84 0.37 -26.32
N SER A 22 -0.49 0.27 -26.29
CA SER A 22 -1.37 0.92 -27.26
C SER A 22 -1.58 2.41 -26.97
N ILE A 23 -1.63 2.83 -25.69
CA ILE A 23 -1.97 4.20 -25.31
C ILE A 23 -0.73 5.03 -24.99
N ALA A 24 0.24 4.46 -24.24
CA ALA A 24 1.34 5.26 -23.70
C ALA A 24 2.48 5.45 -24.71
N LEU A 25 2.98 4.34 -25.26
CA LEU A 25 4.20 4.34 -26.07
C LEU A 25 3.95 4.92 -27.46
N GLN A 26 2.92 4.43 -28.16
CA GLN A 26 2.62 4.90 -29.52
C GLN A 26 2.17 6.37 -29.55
N ALA A 27 1.46 6.86 -28.53
CA ALA A 27 0.92 8.22 -28.53
C ALA A 27 1.87 9.29 -27.94
N SER A 28 2.84 8.88 -27.13
CA SER A 28 3.64 9.82 -26.32
C SER A 28 5.14 9.80 -26.61
N ASP A 29 5.67 8.72 -27.19
CA ASP A 29 7.09 8.67 -27.55
C ASP A 29 7.38 9.60 -28.74
N GLY A 30 8.39 10.45 -28.58
CA GLY A 30 8.78 11.47 -29.57
C GLY A 30 7.89 12.72 -29.61
N ARG A 31 6.82 12.81 -28.80
CA ARG A 31 5.93 13.98 -28.79
C ARG A 31 6.66 15.21 -28.23
N ASP A 32 6.49 16.36 -28.89
CA ASP A 32 6.99 17.62 -28.36
C ASP A 32 6.08 18.11 -27.23
N LEU A 33 6.68 18.33 -26.05
CA LEU A 33 6.03 19.00 -24.93
C LEU A 33 6.88 20.21 -24.54
N HIS A 34 6.42 21.40 -24.95
CA HIS A 34 7.06 22.69 -24.66
C HIS A 34 8.49 22.80 -25.23
N GLY A 35 8.71 22.37 -26.48
CA GLY A 35 10.00 22.43 -27.16
C GLY A 35 10.99 21.34 -26.73
N ARG A 36 10.48 20.27 -26.11
CA ARG A 36 11.26 19.11 -25.69
C ARG A 36 10.57 17.83 -26.15
N GLN A 37 11.28 17.03 -26.93
CA GLN A 37 10.84 15.68 -27.25
C GLN A 37 10.84 14.81 -25.99
N VAL A 38 9.70 14.19 -25.72
CA VAL A 38 9.56 13.23 -24.63
C VAL A 38 9.93 11.85 -25.14
N GLN A 39 10.79 11.16 -24.39
CA GLN A 39 11.12 9.77 -24.63
C GLN A 39 10.38 8.90 -23.61
N VAL A 40 9.62 7.92 -24.10
CA VAL A 40 8.90 6.94 -23.29
C VAL A 40 9.45 5.57 -23.63
N ASN A 41 10.02 4.88 -22.64
CA ASN A 41 10.55 3.52 -22.82
C ASN A 41 9.88 2.58 -21.81
N TYR A 42 9.76 1.31 -22.18
CA TYR A 42 9.52 0.26 -21.20
C TYR A 42 10.69 0.20 -20.20
N VAL A 43 10.36 0.08 -18.92
CA VAL A 43 11.35 -0.25 -17.90
C VAL A 43 11.54 -1.76 -17.97
N ASP A 44 12.56 -2.21 -18.70
CA ASP A 44 13.00 -3.60 -18.60
C ASP A 44 13.41 -3.89 -17.16
N VAL A 45 12.73 -4.85 -16.53
CA VAL A 45 13.18 -5.43 -15.27
C VAL A 45 14.47 -6.16 -15.58
N ARG A 46 15.62 -5.52 -15.29
CA ARG A 46 16.92 -6.18 -15.42
C ARG A 46 16.93 -7.39 -14.47
N PRO A 47 17.25 -8.61 -14.94
CA PRO A 47 17.51 -9.73 -14.05
C PRO A 47 18.67 -9.35 -13.14
N HIS A 48 18.44 -9.27 -11.83
CA HIS A 48 19.51 -9.03 -10.87
C HIS A 48 20.01 -10.39 -10.39
N GLU A 49 21.13 -10.85 -10.95
CA GLU A 49 21.89 -11.94 -10.35
C GLU A 49 22.55 -11.41 -9.07
N GLY A 50 21.89 -11.66 -7.94
CA GLY A 50 22.33 -11.22 -6.62
C GLY A 50 21.23 -10.52 -5.84
N ARG A 51 21.07 -10.95 -4.58
CA ARG A 51 20.13 -10.52 -3.52
C ARG A 51 19.25 -9.29 -3.87
N PRO A 52 17.91 -9.41 -3.89
CA PRO A 52 17.04 -8.29 -4.27
C PRO A 52 17.26 -7.09 -3.33
N THR A 53 17.74 -5.98 -3.90
CA THR A 53 18.11 -4.76 -3.16
C THR A 53 16.89 -4.00 -2.66
N ARG A 54 15.70 -4.24 -3.23
CA ARG A 54 14.40 -3.76 -2.76
C ARG A 54 13.31 -4.75 -3.19
N VAL A 55 12.41 -5.10 -2.27
CA VAL A 55 11.26 -5.94 -2.57
C VAL A 55 10.03 -5.04 -2.64
N TYR A 56 9.37 -5.02 -3.80
CA TYR A 56 8.04 -4.41 -3.95
C TYR A 56 7.00 -5.50 -3.70
N LYS A 57 6.41 -5.50 -2.48
CA LYS A 57 5.43 -6.47 -1.97
C LYS A 57 5.94 -7.92 -1.97
N LEU A 58 5.93 -8.56 -0.80
CA LEU A 58 6.17 -10.00 -0.72
C LEU A 58 4.88 -10.74 -1.09
N PRO A 59 4.95 -11.81 -1.90
CA PRO A 59 3.81 -12.70 -2.08
C PRO A 59 3.47 -13.35 -0.73
N VAL A 60 2.18 -13.67 -0.52
CA VAL A 60 1.77 -14.42 0.67
C VAL A 60 2.40 -15.82 0.64
N PRO A 61 2.80 -16.39 1.79
CA PRO A 61 3.34 -17.75 1.86
C PRO A 61 2.22 -18.77 1.62
N SER A 62 1.99 -19.08 0.34
CA SER A 62 0.98 -20.04 -0.11
C SER A 62 1.66 -21.33 -0.59
N PRO A 63 1.23 -22.51 -0.12
CA PRO A 63 0.30 -22.76 1.00
C PRO A 63 0.94 -22.57 2.39
N PRO A 64 0.15 -22.34 3.47
CA PRO A 64 -1.31 -22.39 3.54
C PRO A 64 -2.02 -21.02 3.42
N ALA A 65 -1.30 -19.90 3.27
CA ALA A 65 -1.94 -18.59 3.24
C ALA A 65 -2.71 -18.35 1.94
N VAL A 66 -3.86 -17.68 2.05
CA VAL A 66 -4.70 -17.20 0.95
C VAL A 66 -4.74 -15.68 1.02
N ASP A 67 -4.47 -14.99 -0.10
CA ASP A 67 -4.57 -13.54 -0.16
C ASP A 67 -6.05 -13.12 0.01
N LEU A 68 -6.34 -12.25 0.97
CA LEU A 68 -7.69 -11.77 1.26
C LEU A 68 -8.37 -11.15 0.03
N VAL A 69 -7.62 -10.50 -0.86
CA VAL A 69 -8.18 -9.85 -2.06
C VAL A 69 -8.34 -10.80 -3.26
N SER A 70 -7.89 -12.05 -3.16
CA SER A 70 -8.14 -13.08 -4.17
C SER A 70 -9.61 -13.49 -4.20
N ASP A 71 -10.06 -14.13 -5.29
CA ASP A 71 -11.45 -14.60 -5.39
C ASP A 71 -11.76 -15.65 -4.32
N GLN A 72 -10.82 -16.56 -4.05
CA GLN A 72 -10.92 -17.51 -2.94
C GLN A 72 -10.97 -16.81 -1.58
N GLY A 73 -10.13 -15.79 -1.37
CA GLY A 73 -10.10 -15.02 -0.12
C GLY A 73 -11.41 -14.28 0.15
N LYS A 74 -11.99 -13.64 -0.88
CA LYS A 74 -13.30 -12.98 -0.80
C LYS A 74 -14.42 -13.98 -0.50
N GLN A 75 -14.38 -15.17 -1.09
CA GLN A 75 -15.36 -16.21 -0.82
C GLN A 75 -15.29 -16.66 0.65
N LEU A 76 -14.11 -17.03 1.14
CA LEU A 76 -13.90 -17.45 2.54
C LEU A 76 -14.31 -16.35 3.53
N PHE A 77 -13.97 -15.09 3.23
CA PHE A 77 -14.36 -13.96 4.04
C PHE A 77 -15.89 -13.78 4.07
N GLY A 78 -16.56 -13.93 2.92
CA GLY A 78 -18.01 -13.87 2.82
C GLY A 78 -18.72 -14.96 3.63
N GLU A 79 -18.22 -16.19 3.56
CA GLU A 79 -18.71 -17.33 4.36
C GLU A 79 -18.54 -17.04 5.86
N ALA A 80 -17.37 -16.59 6.29
CA ALA A 80 -17.09 -16.28 7.70
C ALA A 80 -17.97 -15.13 8.26
N ILE A 81 -18.31 -14.15 7.42
CA ILE A 81 -19.27 -13.07 7.75
C ILE A 81 -20.68 -13.65 7.93
N GLN A 82 -21.14 -14.51 7.02
CA GLN A 82 -22.46 -15.15 7.11
C GLN A 82 -22.58 -16.05 8.35
N ASP A 83 -21.49 -16.71 8.73
CA ASP A 83 -21.40 -17.56 9.92
C ASP A 83 -21.29 -16.77 11.23
N GLY A 84 -21.21 -15.43 11.18
CA GLY A 84 -21.13 -14.57 12.37
C GLY A 84 -19.79 -14.64 13.11
N THR A 85 -18.76 -15.22 12.51
CA THR A 85 -17.42 -15.38 13.15
C THR A 85 -16.53 -14.15 13.00
N MET A 86 -16.97 -13.15 12.24
CA MET A 86 -16.17 -11.98 11.83
C MET A 86 -16.50 -10.69 12.57
N GLU A 87 -17.30 -10.74 13.64
CA GLU A 87 -17.67 -9.56 14.44
C GLU A 87 -16.44 -8.77 14.94
N GLY A 88 -15.40 -9.48 15.40
CA GLY A 88 -14.15 -8.87 15.82
C GLY A 88 -13.42 -8.14 14.68
N PHE A 89 -13.41 -8.72 13.48
CA PHE A 89 -12.83 -8.10 12.30
C PHE A 89 -13.58 -6.81 11.93
N CYS A 90 -14.92 -6.86 11.86
CA CYS A 90 -15.75 -5.71 11.53
C CYS A 90 -15.46 -4.52 12.46
N LYS A 91 -15.30 -4.80 13.75
CA LYS A 91 -14.97 -3.78 14.75
C LYS A 91 -13.56 -3.24 14.58
N LEU A 92 -12.55 -4.10 14.40
CA LEU A 92 -11.15 -3.68 14.30
C LEU A 92 -10.86 -2.92 12.99
N MET A 93 -11.51 -3.29 11.90
CA MET A 93 -11.24 -2.72 10.57
C MET A 93 -11.54 -1.22 10.52
N SER A 94 -12.52 -0.72 11.27
CA SER A 94 -12.81 0.71 11.38
C SER A 94 -11.68 1.53 12.01
N TYR A 95 -10.71 0.88 12.64
CA TYR A 95 -9.57 1.51 13.32
C TYR A 95 -8.23 1.14 12.68
N PHE A 96 -8.24 0.52 11.49
CA PHE A 96 -7.04 0.02 10.83
C PHE A 96 -6.01 1.13 10.58
N VAL A 97 -4.78 0.90 11.03
CA VAL A 97 -3.63 1.79 10.82
C VAL A 97 -2.45 1.00 10.26
N THR A 98 -1.67 1.64 9.40
CA THR A 98 -0.36 1.13 9.01
C THR A 98 0.66 1.53 10.07
N GLN A 99 1.45 0.57 10.56
CA GLN A 99 2.54 0.85 11.50
C GLN A 99 3.46 1.96 10.97
N TYR A 100 3.76 2.94 11.83
CA TYR A 100 4.56 4.10 11.42
C TYR A 100 6.04 3.72 11.20
N GLU A 101 6.61 2.91 12.09
CA GLU A 101 7.97 2.38 11.99
C GLU A 101 7.95 0.85 11.77
N VAL A 102 9.03 0.31 11.20
CA VAL A 102 9.17 -1.14 10.94
C VAL A 102 9.06 -1.98 12.23
N THR A 103 9.43 -1.41 13.37
CA THR A 103 9.42 -2.08 14.68
C THR A 103 8.14 -1.84 15.50
N PHE A 104 7.17 -1.08 14.99
CA PHE A 104 5.99 -0.66 15.76
C PHE A 104 4.74 -1.51 15.55
N CYS A 105 4.85 -2.71 14.98
CA CYS A 105 3.69 -3.59 14.78
C CYS A 105 2.86 -3.81 16.06
N GLY A 106 3.51 -3.94 17.23
CA GLY A 106 2.85 -4.06 18.52
C GLY A 106 2.13 -2.78 18.96
N LEU A 107 2.73 -1.61 18.77
CA LEU A 107 2.13 -0.32 19.14
C LEU A 107 0.93 0.00 18.24
N ALA A 108 1.05 -0.27 16.93
CA ALA A 108 -0.05 -0.12 15.98
C ALA A 108 -1.22 -1.03 16.35
N THR A 109 -0.94 -2.31 16.65
CA THR A 109 -1.95 -3.28 17.09
C THR A 109 -2.64 -2.82 18.38
N LEU A 110 -1.88 -2.38 19.38
CA LEU A 110 -2.45 -1.92 20.64
C LEU A 110 -3.30 -0.67 20.46
N SER A 111 -2.85 0.28 19.63
CA SER A 111 -3.63 1.46 19.26
C SER A 111 -4.97 1.08 18.62
N MET A 112 -4.98 0.16 17.64
CA MET A 112 -6.21 -0.34 17.03
C MET A 112 -7.16 -0.94 18.05
N VAL A 113 -6.66 -1.82 18.92
CA VAL A 113 -7.46 -2.54 19.91
C VAL A 113 -8.05 -1.58 20.96
N LEU A 114 -7.25 -0.67 21.50
CA LEU A 114 -7.71 0.28 22.52
C LEU A 114 -8.77 1.24 21.97
N ASN A 115 -8.58 1.74 20.74
CA ASN A 115 -9.57 2.60 20.09
C ASN A 115 -10.85 1.83 19.73
N ALA A 116 -10.72 0.59 19.24
CA ALA A 116 -11.87 -0.28 18.97
C ALA A 116 -12.67 -0.57 20.24
N LEU A 117 -12.00 -0.75 21.38
CA LEU A 117 -12.65 -0.91 22.68
C LEU A 117 -13.23 0.39 23.27
N ALA A 118 -13.09 1.52 22.56
CA ALA A 118 -13.51 2.85 23.02
C ALA A 118 -12.91 3.24 24.38
N ILE A 119 -11.67 2.82 24.64
CA ILE A 119 -10.94 3.21 25.86
C ILE A 119 -10.49 4.66 25.71
N ASP A 120 -10.72 5.45 26.74
CA ASP A 120 -10.30 6.85 26.78
C ASP A 120 -8.82 6.95 27.17
N PRO A 121 -7.95 7.54 26.33
CA PRO A 121 -6.54 7.71 26.66
C PRO A 121 -6.29 8.74 27.77
N GLY A 122 -7.30 9.52 28.17
CA GLY A 122 -7.20 10.49 29.27
C GLY A 122 -6.34 11.73 28.98
N LYS A 123 -5.65 11.76 27.83
CA LYS A 123 -4.83 12.87 27.35
C LYS A 123 -5.14 13.18 25.88
N PRO A 124 -5.05 14.45 25.45
CA PRO A 124 -5.28 14.81 24.05
C PRO A 124 -4.21 14.20 23.14
N TRP A 125 -4.62 13.73 21.96
CA TRP A 125 -3.71 13.36 20.87
C TRP A 125 -3.45 14.55 19.95
N LYS A 126 -4.52 15.18 19.45
CA LYS A 126 -4.46 16.37 18.58
C LYS A 126 -5.60 17.31 18.91
N ALA A 127 -5.30 18.51 19.42
CA ALA A 127 -6.31 19.50 19.88
C ALA A 127 -7.48 18.80 20.61
N PRO A 128 -8.80 19.09 20.50
CA PRO A 128 -9.76 18.49 21.43
C PRO A 128 -9.91 16.96 21.29
N TRP A 129 -9.24 16.33 20.32
CA TRP A 129 -9.35 14.91 20.03
C TRP A 129 -8.50 14.06 20.96
N ARG A 130 -9.16 13.10 21.62
CA ARG A 130 -8.55 12.05 22.43
C ARG A 130 -8.64 10.74 21.66
N TRP A 131 -7.49 10.14 21.39
CA TRP A 131 -7.35 8.96 20.56
C TRP A 131 -6.04 8.26 20.90
N PHE A 132 -5.96 6.93 20.86
CA PHE A 132 -4.68 6.25 20.96
C PHE A 132 -3.92 6.35 19.63
N ASP A 133 -2.66 6.77 19.71
CA ASP A 133 -1.71 6.82 18.60
C ASP A 133 -0.44 6.08 19.03
N GLU A 134 0.29 5.50 18.07
CA GLU A 134 1.53 4.75 18.34
C GLU A 134 2.53 5.56 19.16
N SER A 135 2.61 6.88 18.96
CA SER A 135 3.50 7.77 19.72
C SER A 135 3.16 7.91 21.20
N MET A 136 1.92 7.61 21.58
CA MET A 136 1.42 7.74 22.96
C MET A 136 1.69 6.49 23.82
N LEU A 137 2.10 5.39 23.19
CA LEU A 137 2.30 4.05 23.77
C LEU A 137 3.79 3.66 23.87
N LYS A 138 4.69 4.62 23.62
CA LYS A 138 6.14 4.46 23.77
C LYS A 138 6.58 4.66 25.21
#